data_AF-A0A8I1IXP4-F1
#
_entry.id   AF-A0A8I1IXP4-F1
#
_cell.length_a   1.000
_cell.length_b   1.000
_cell.length_c   1.000
_cell.angle_alpha   90.00
_cell.angle_beta   90.00
_cell.angle_gamma   90.00
#
_symmetry.space_group_name_H-M   'P 1'
#
loop_
_entity.id
_entity.type
_entity.pdbx_description
1 polymer ?
#
loop_
_entity_poly.entity_id
_entity_poly.type
_entity_poly.pdbx_seq_one_letter_code
_entity_poly.pdbx_strand_id
1 'polypeptide(L)'
;MICDFDKWKIALIIEMVLFVIMIFFTLQLFQIDEATAKKEVKHSQEVYSVKNLSLKAKMIFNSTTDIEIKKYVKSVCNELNSCPTSSNFQVMAIDDSIGFSLDALSQSVMSGDINSVKASASLVIALIRKRKLLSK
;
A
#
# COMPACT_ATOMS: atom_id res chain seq x y z
N MET A 1 -60.05 -29.02 14.36
CA MET A 1 -59.35 -27.76 14.70
C MET A 1 -58.10 -27.95 15.57
N ILE A 2 -57.58 -29.18 15.74
CA ILE A 2 -56.36 -29.45 16.55
C ILE A 2 -55.13 -29.71 15.65
N CYS A 3 -55.33 -30.26 14.43
CA CYS A 3 -54.23 -30.53 13.51
C CYS A 3 -53.58 -29.28 12.87
N ASP A 4 -54.26 -28.14 12.83
CA ASP A 4 -53.68 -26.88 12.30
C ASP A 4 -52.75 -26.20 13.31
N PHE A 5 -52.97 -26.43 14.61
CA PHE A 5 -52.16 -25.85 15.68
C PHE A 5 -50.74 -26.41 15.69
N ASP A 6 -50.59 -27.71 15.48
CA ASP A 6 -49.26 -28.35 15.45
C ASP A 6 -48.50 -28.01 14.16
N LYS A 7 -49.20 -27.86 13.02
CA LYS A 7 -48.59 -27.39 11.78
C LYS A 7 -48.07 -25.95 11.89
N TRP A 8 -48.82 -25.05 12.52
CA TRP A 8 -48.40 -23.66 12.71
C TRP A 8 -47.20 -23.54 13.66
N LYS A 9 -47.15 -24.37 14.72
CA LYS A 9 -45.98 -24.46 15.60
C LYS A 9 -44.74 -24.95 14.87
N ILE A 10 -44.86 -25.98 14.03
CA ILE A 10 -43.74 -26.49 13.23
C ILE A 10 -43.28 -25.44 12.21
N ALA A 11 -44.21 -24.74 11.55
CA ALA A 11 -43.89 -23.66 10.64
C ALA A 11 -43.12 -22.52 11.34
N LEU A 12 -43.57 -22.10 12.53
CA LEU A 12 -42.89 -21.10 13.36
C LEU A 12 -41.47 -21.51 13.76
N ILE A 13 -41.27 -22.80 14.12
CA ILE A 13 -39.95 -23.31 14.46
C ILE A 13 -39.02 -23.25 13.24
N ILE A 14 -39.52 -23.62 12.05
CA ILE A 14 -38.75 -23.55 10.80
C ILE A 14 -38.41 -22.09 10.46
N GLU A 15 -39.36 -21.16 10.59
CA GLU A 15 -39.11 -19.73 10.38
C GLU A 15 -38.07 -19.16 11.34
N MET A 16 -38.12 -19.54 12.63
CA MET A 16 -37.10 -19.16 13.61
C MET A 16 -35.71 -19.67 13.22
N VAL A 17 -35.61 -20.92 12.76
CA VAL A 17 -34.34 -21.49 12.32
C VAL A 17 -33.82 -20.77 11.07
N LEU A 18 -34.68 -20.51 10.08
CA LEU A 18 -34.32 -19.76 8.88
C LEU A 18 -33.88 -18.33 9.20
N PHE A 19 -34.55 -17.67 10.15
CA PHE A 19 -34.21 -16.32 10.58
C PHE A 19 -32.82 -16.27 11.23
N VAL A 20 -32.49 -17.24 12.09
CA VAL A 20 -31.15 -17.34 12.70
C VAL A 20 -30.07 -17.58 11.65
N ILE A 21 -30.33 -18.46 10.68
CA ILE A 21 -29.41 -18.72 9.57
C ILE A 21 -29.19 -17.44 8.75
N MET A 22 -30.26 -16.70 8.45
CA MET A 22 -30.18 -15.45 7.70
C MET A 22 -29.31 -14.42 8.44
N ILE A 23 -29.54 -14.21 9.75
CA ILE A 23 -28.73 -13.30 10.56
C ILE A 23 -27.25 -13.71 10.53
N PHE A 24 -26.96 -15.01 10.66
CA PHE A 24 -25.59 -15.50 10.62
C PHE A 24 -24.91 -15.15 9.29
N PHE A 25 -25.57 -15.40 8.15
CA PHE A 25 -25.03 -15.04 6.84
C PHE A 25 -24.88 -13.52 6.67
N THR A 26 -25.83 -12.71 7.14
CA THR A 26 -25.74 -11.24 7.08
C THR A 26 -24.54 -10.72 7.88
N LEU A 27 -24.29 -11.27 9.08
CA LEU A 27 -23.12 -10.90 9.89
C LEU A 27 -21.80 -11.30 9.23
N GLN A 28 -21.73 -12.48 8.62
CA GLN A 28 -20.56 -12.92 7.86
C GLN A 28 -20.29 -12.00 6.66
N LEU A 29 -21.34 -11.67 5.89
CA LEU A 29 -21.24 -10.76 4.75
C LEU A 29 -20.75 -9.37 5.17
N PHE A 30 -21.29 -8.83 6.27
CA PHE A 30 -20.86 -7.53 6.79
C PHE A 30 -19.37 -7.52 7.19
N GLN A 31 -18.88 -8.57 7.85
CA GLN A 31 -17.47 -8.69 8.21
C GLN A 31 -16.56 -8.79 6.98
N ILE A 32 -16.99 -9.51 5.95
CA ILE A 32 -16.27 -9.64 4.69
C ILE A 32 -16.20 -8.31 3.95
N ASP A 33 -17.31 -7.57 3.89
CA ASP A 33 -17.36 -6.25 3.26
C ASP A 33 -16.46 -5.26 3.98
N GLU A 34 -16.51 -5.22 5.32
CA GLU A 34 -15.65 -4.34 6.11
C GLU A 34 -14.17 -4.67 5.92
N ALA A 35 -13.82 -5.96 5.87
CA ALA A 35 -12.46 -6.41 5.60
C ALA A 35 -12.01 -6.05 4.17
N THR A 36 -12.90 -6.12 3.19
CA THR A 36 -12.62 -5.81 1.79
C THR A 36 -12.45 -4.30 1.60
N ALA A 37 -13.35 -3.48 2.14
CA ALA A 37 -13.24 -2.02 2.12
C ALA A 37 -11.94 -1.53 2.78
N LYS A 38 -11.55 -2.11 3.93
CA LYS A 38 -10.27 -1.78 4.58
C LYS A 38 -9.06 -2.16 3.73
N LYS A 39 -9.13 -3.25 2.95
CA LYS A 39 -8.06 -3.65 2.03
C LYS A 39 -7.96 -2.70 0.84
N GLU A 40 -9.09 -2.29 0.26
CA GLU A 40 -9.12 -1.38 -0.88
C GLU A 40 -8.60 0.02 -0.54
N VAL A 41 -9.04 0.59 0.59
CA VAL A 41 -8.56 1.91 1.06
C VAL A 41 -7.04 1.88 1.27
N LYS A 42 -6.52 0.80 1.85
CA LYS A 42 -5.07 0.64 2.09
C LYS A 42 -4.28 0.45 0.81
N HIS A 43 -4.80 -0.34 -0.14
CA HIS A 43 -4.16 -0.50 -1.44
C HIS A 43 -4.11 0.85 -2.19
N SER A 44 -5.18 1.63 -2.15
CA SER A 44 -5.21 2.97 -2.74
C SER A 44 -4.17 3.91 -2.11
N GLN A 45 -4.05 3.90 -0.77
CA GLN A 45 -3.06 4.70 -0.04
C GLN A 45 -1.61 4.31 -0.42
N GLU A 46 -1.34 3.01 -0.58
CA GLU A 46 -0.03 2.53 -1.01
C GLU A 46 0.30 2.96 -2.45
N VAL A 47 -0.63 2.79 -3.38
CA VAL A 47 -0.48 3.24 -4.78
C VAL A 47 -0.18 4.74 -4.83
N TYR A 48 -0.89 5.53 -4.02
CA TYR A 48 -0.64 6.96 -3.89
C TYR A 48 0.77 7.26 -3.36
N SER A 49 1.20 6.55 -2.32
CA SER A 49 2.54 6.70 -1.73
C SER A 49 3.66 6.43 -2.74
N VAL A 50 3.61 5.30 -3.47
CA VAL A 50 4.62 4.94 -4.49
C VAL A 50 4.69 6.01 -5.57
N LYS A 51 3.52 6.46 -6.03
CA LYS A 51 3.41 7.47 -7.08
C LYS A 51 3.98 8.81 -6.61
N ASN A 52 3.72 9.19 -5.36
CA ASN A 52 4.26 10.42 -4.79
C ASN A 52 5.79 10.36 -4.65
N LEU A 53 6.34 9.24 -4.18
CA LEU A 53 7.79 9.03 -4.10
C LEU A 53 8.46 9.05 -5.49
N SER A 54 7.82 8.43 -6.50
CA SER A 54 8.29 8.46 -7.89
C SER A 54 8.26 9.88 -8.47
N LEU A 55 7.20 10.64 -8.19
CA LEU A 55 7.11 12.05 -8.58
C LEU A 55 8.19 12.90 -7.93
N LYS A 56 8.43 12.75 -6.61
CA LYS A 56 9.53 13.42 -5.90
C LYS A 56 10.88 13.10 -6.55
N ALA A 57 11.19 11.82 -6.79
CA ALA A 57 12.45 11.41 -7.42
C ALA A 57 12.59 12.02 -8.83
N LYS A 58 11.49 12.08 -9.60
CA LYS A 58 11.46 12.71 -10.93
C LYS A 58 11.69 14.22 -10.87
N MET A 59 11.16 14.92 -9.85
CA MET A 59 11.44 16.34 -9.64
C MET A 59 12.92 16.58 -9.40
N ILE A 60 13.55 15.78 -8.51
CA ILE A 60 15.00 15.86 -8.25
C ILE A 60 15.80 15.60 -9.54
N PHE A 61 15.39 14.62 -10.34
CA PHE A 61 16.05 14.32 -11.61
C PHE A 61 15.95 15.48 -12.61
N ASN A 62 14.79 16.13 -12.69
CA ASN A 62 14.56 17.25 -13.59
C ASN A 62 15.30 18.52 -13.13
N SER A 63 15.44 18.74 -11.83
CA SER A 63 16.18 19.87 -11.27
C SER A 63 17.69 19.69 -11.30
N THR A 64 18.18 18.46 -11.55
CA THR A 64 19.61 18.17 -11.64
C THR A 64 20.15 18.50 -13.03
N THR A 65 21.13 19.41 -13.07
CA THR A 65 21.85 19.82 -14.28
C THR A 65 23.11 18.98 -14.52
N ASP A 66 23.82 18.60 -13.46
CA ASP A 66 25.05 17.81 -13.52
C ASP A 66 24.80 16.39 -14.04
N ILE A 67 25.53 15.99 -15.09
CA ILE A 67 25.36 14.72 -15.81
C ILE A 67 25.70 13.51 -14.92
N GLU A 68 26.72 13.61 -14.06
CA GLU A 68 27.15 12.52 -13.19
C GLU A 68 26.17 12.31 -12.05
N ILE A 69 25.76 13.39 -11.37
CA ILE A 69 24.73 13.36 -10.32
C ILE A 69 23.41 12.83 -10.89
N LYS A 70 23.04 13.29 -12.08
CA LYS A 70 21.81 12.88 -12.77
C LYS A 70 21.77 11.39 -13.09
N LYS A 71 22.92 10.74 -13.31
CA LYS A 71 23.01 9.28 -13.48
C LYS A 71 22.59 8.54 -12.21
N TYR A 72 23.02 8.99 -11.04
CA TYR A 72 22.64 8.39 -9.76
C TYR A 72 21.16 8.59 -9.46
N VAL A 73 20.63 9.81 -9.67
CA VAL A 73 19.21 10.09 -9.49
C VAL A 73 18.35 9.28 -10.49
N LYS A 74 18.82 9.10 -11.73
CA LYS A 74 18.15 8.23 -12.72
C LYS A 74 18.03 6.78 -12.23
N SER A 75 19.08 6.25 -11.60
CA SER A 75 19.06 4.91 -11.04
C SER A 75 18.00 4.77 -9.95
N VAL A 76 17.87 5.77 -9.08
CA VAL A 76 16.81 5.82 -8.05
C VAL A 76 15.42 5.84 -8.70
N CYS A 77 15.20 6.69 -9.70
CA CYS A 77 13.93 6.76 -10.43
C CYS A 77 13.56 5.42 -11.08
N ASN A 78 14.53 4.76 -11.72
CA ASN A 78 14.30 3.46 -12.35
C ASN A 78 13.92 2.38 -11.33
N GLU A 79 14.59 2.36 -10.18
CA GLU A 79 14.32 1.39 -9.12
C GLU A 79 12.93 1.61 -8.50
N LEU A 80 12.53 2.87 -8.31
CA LEU A 80 11.21 3.26 -7.81
C LEU A 80 10.08 2.93 -8.81
N ASN A 81 10.29 3.21 -10.09
CA ASN A 81 9.31 2.91 -11.15
C ASN A 81 9.13 1.40 -11.38
N SER A 82 10.13 0.59 -11.03
CA SER A 82 10.06 -0.87 -11.09
C SER A 82 9.61 -1.49 -9.76
N CYS A 83 9.18 -0.68 -8.79
CA CYS A 83 8.67 -1.18 -7.52
C CYS A 83 7.21 -1.65 -7.69
N PRO A 84 6.90 -2.91 -7.38
CA PRO A 84 5.52 -3.40 -7.45
C PRO A 84 4.69 -2.75 -6.34
N THR A 85 3.41 -2.53 -6.65
CA THR A 85 2.39 -2.17 -5.66
C THR A 85 1.84 -3.45 -5.06
N SER A 86 1.93 -3.63 -3.74
CA SER A 86 1.56 -4.87 -3.05
C SER A 86 0.86 -4.58 -1.73
N SER A 87 -0.28 -5.21 -1.47
CA SER A 87 -1.09 -5.00 -0.27
C SER A 87 -0.48 -5.53 1.04
N ASN A 88 0.75 -5.13 1.39
CA ASN A 88 1.46 -5.51 2.61
C ASN A 88 1.61 -4.32 3.58
N PHE A 89 1.18 -4.54 4.83
CA PHE A 89 1.16 -3.56 5.92
C PHE A 89 2.56 -3.01 6.28
N GLN A 90 3.63 -3.78 6.07
CA GLN A 90 5.00 -3.35 6.41
C GLN A 90 5.62 -2.37 5.41
N VAL A 91 4.96 -2.15 4.28
CA VAL A 91 5.46 -1.30 3.19
C VAL A 91 5.36 0.19 3.54
N MET A 92 4.36 0.59 4.34
CA MET A 92 4.08 2.00 4.62
C MET A 92 5.18 2.69 5.45
N ALA A 93 5.72 2.02 6.47
CA ALA A 93 6.82 2.57 7.27
C ALA A 93 8.14 2.70 6.46
N ILE A 94 8.32 1.82 5.47
CA ILE A 94 9.46 1.88 4.56
C ILE A 94 9.28 3.02 3.55
N ASP A 95 8.05 3.28 3.12
CA ASP A 95 7.74 4.40 2.24
C ASP A 95 8.07 5.76 2.86
N ASP A 96 7.75 5.95 4.15
CA ASP A 96 8.16 7.14 4.89
C ASP A 96 9.69 7.26 4.95
N SER A 97 10.39 6.15 5.22
CA SER A 97 11.86 6.10 5.25
C SER A 97 12.49 6.41 3.89
N ILE A 98 11.88 5.94 2.79
CA ILE A 98 12.26 6.29 1.42
C ILE A 98 12.04 7.78 1.18
N GLY A 99 10.92 8.34 1.66
CA GLY A 99 10.61 9.76 1.59
C GLY A 99 11.69 10.64 2.24
N PHE A 100 12.05 10.35 3.50
CA PHE A 100 13.13 11.07 4.20
C PHE A 100 14.47 10.95 3.48
N SER A 101 14.79 9.76 2.95
CA SER A 101 16.03 9.53 2.22
C SER A 101 16.07 10.25 0.87
N LEU A 102 14.91 10.42 0.21
CA LEU A 102 14.77 11.24 -0.99
C LEU A 102 14.96 12.73 -0.70
N ASP A 103 14.46 13.21 0.44
CA ASP A 103 14.66 14.60 0.83
C ASP A 103 16.15 14.87 1.15
N ALA A 104 16.85 13.92 1.79
CA ALA A 104 18.30 13.96 1.99
C ALA A 104 19.08 13.89 0.66
N LEU A 105 18.62 13.06 -0.30
CA LEU A 105 19.18 13.02 -1.64
C LEU A 105 18.99 14.37 -2.35
N SER A 106 17.82 15.00 -2.23
CA SER A 106 17.55 16.32 -2.81
C SER A 106 18.51 17.38 -2.25
N GLN A 107 18.73 17.39 -0.94
CA GLN A 107 19.69 18.31 -0.31
C GLN A 107 21.13 18.05 -0.80
N SER A 108 21.51 16.78 -0.94
CA SER A 108 22.83 16.39 -1.46
C SER A 108 23.02 16.87 -2.90
N VAL A 109 21.99 16.72 -3.74
CA VAL A 109 21.99 17.23 -5.13
C VAL A 109 22.12 18.75 -5.16
N MET A 110 21.39 19.46 -4.29
CA MET A 110 21.49 20.93 -4.20
C MET A 110 22.87 21.40 -3.74
N SER A 111 23.52 20.63 -2.86
CA SER A 111 24.88 20.94 -2.39
C SER A 111 25.98 20.67 -3.42
N GLY A 112 25.68 19.91 -4.49
CA GLY A 112 26.63 19.55 -5.54
C GLY A 112 27.69 18.51 -5.12
N ASP A 113 27.62 17.96 -3.90
CA ASP A 113 28.56 16.94 -3.43
C ASP A 113 28.22 15.56 -4.01
N ILE A 114 28.97 15.16 -5.04
CA ILE A 114 28.84 13.86 -5.71
C ILE A 114 28.99 12.67 -4.75
N ASN A 115 29.86 12.75 -3.74
CA ASN A 115 30.06 11.65 -2.80
C ASN A 115 28.84 11.48 -1.90
N SER A 116 28.31 12.60 -1.40
CA SER A 116 27.07 12.62 -0.62
C SER A 116 25.87 12.13 -1.45
N VAL A 117 25.76 12.57 -2.71
CA VAL A 117 24.72 12.08 -3.65
C VAL A 117 24.82 10.58 -3.84
N LYS A 118 26.03 10.05 -4.06
CA LYS A 118 26.24 8.61 -4.26
C LYS A 118 25.83 7.81 -3.03
N ALA A 119 26.20 8.27 -1.83
CA ALA A 119 25.85 7.62 -0.57
C ALA A 119 24.33 7.64 -0.36
N SER A 120 23.70 8.80 -0.50
CA SER A 120 22.26 9.00 -0.37
C SER A 120 21.46 8.19 -1.39
N ALA A 121 21.88 8.18 -2.66
CA ALA A 121 21.24 7.38 -3.71
C ALA A 121 21.35 5.87 -3.43
N SER A 122 22.50 5.41 -2.92
CA SER A 122 22.70 4.01 -2.57
C SER A 122 21.80 3.58 -1.40
N LEU A 123 21.63 4.45 -0.40
CA LEU A 123 20.70 4.26 0.71
C LEU A 123 19.26 4.15 0.23
N VAL A 124 18.82 5.09 -0.62
CA VAL A 124 17.48 5.08 -1.21
C VAL A 124 17.23 3.78 -1.99
N ILE A 125 18.18 3.35 -2.83
CA ILE A 125 18.08 2.09 -3.58
C ILE A 125 17.98 0.88 -2.64
N ALA A 126 18.75 0.84 -1.55
CA ALA A 126 18.68 -0.24 -0.58
C ALA A 126 17.30 -0.33 0.09
N LEU A 127 16.71 0.82 0.46
CA LEU A 127 15.37 0.88 1.02
C LEU A 127 14.29 0.45 0.01
N ILE A 128 14.40 0.88 -1.25
CA ILE A 128 13.47 0.45 -2.32
C ILE A 128 13.58 -1.06 -2.55
N ARG A 129 14.79 -1.64 -2.56
CA ARG A 129 14.95 -3.08 -2.70
C ARG A 129 14.38 -3.85 -1.51
N LYS A 130 14.56 -3.34 -0.29
CA LYS A 130 13.93 -3.91 0.92
C LYS A 130 12.41 -3.89 0.80
N ARG A 131 11.83 -2.80 0.29
CA ARG A 131 10.41 -2.72 -0.02
C ARG A 131 10.00 -3.80 -1.04
N LYS A 132 10.70 -3.91 -2.18
CA LYS A 132 10.39 -4.92 -3.23
C LYS A 132 10.36 -6.35 -2.70
N LEU A 133 11.21 -6.68 -1.72
CA LEU A 133 11.22 -8.00 -1.09
C LEU A 133 9.99 -8.25 -0.22
N LEU A 134 9.49 -7.23 0.47
CA LEU A 134 8.27 -7.31 1.29
C LEU A 134 7.00 -7.28 0.44
N SER A 135 7.13 -6.84 -0.81
CA SER A 135 6.06 -6.79 -1.79
C SER A 135 5.86 -8.08 -2.60
N LYS A 136 6.71 -9.11 -2.38
CA LYS A 136 6.53 -10.46 -2.90
C LYS A 136 5.83 -11.35 -1.89
#